data_AF-A0A2E0AH24-F1
#
_entry.id   AF-A0A2E0AH24-F1
#
_cell.length_a   1.000
_cell.length_b   1.000
_cell.length_c   1.000
_cell.angle_alpha   90.00
_cell.angle_beta   90.00
_cell.angle_gamma   90.00
#
_symmetry.space_group_name_H-M   'P 1'
#
loop_
_entity.id
_entity.type
_entity.pdbx_description
1 polymer ?
#
loop_
_entity_poly.entity_id
_entity_poly.type
_entity_poly.pdbx_seq_one_letter_code
_entity_poly.pdbx_strand_id
1 'polypeptide(L)' 'MTVRRPYTVRYRAPDNTTHEGCFYATDAFQARLLAIEFNNYIKDHPNRIVKIVSESPR' A
#
# COMPACT_ATOMS: atom_id res chain seq x y z
N MET A 1 -21.31 9.18 -0.63
CA MET A 1 -20.60 8.25 0.27
C MET A 1 -19.42 7.69 -0.49
N THR A 2 -18.18 8.01 -0.12
CA THR A 2 -16.98 7.45 -0.76
C THR A 2 -16.78 6.02 -0.30
N VAL A 3 -16.98 5.06 -1.20
CA VAL A 3 -16.80 3.63 -0.94
C VAL A 3 -15.31 3.37 -0.82
N ARG A 4 -14.85 2.99 0.38
CA ARG A 4 -13.47 2.57 0.60
C ARG A 4 -13.36 1.09 0.30
N ARG A 5 -12.41 0.72 -0.55
CA ARG A 5 -12.11 -0.66 -0.90
C ARG A 5 -10.84 -1.10 -0.17
N PRO A 6 -10.71 -2.39 0.14
CA PRO A 6 -9.45 -2.95 0.62
C PRO A 6 -8.40 -2.90 -0.49
N TYR A 7 -7.29 -2.23 -0.21
CA TYR A 7 -6.10 -2.21 -1.06
C TYR A 7 -4.94 -2.88 -0.33
N THR A 8 -4.34 -3.86 -0.97
CA THR A 8 -3.10 -4.51 -0.54
C THR A 8 -1.92 -3.81 -1.19
N VAL A 9 -1.09 -3.17 -0.37
CA VAL A 9 0.15 -2.52 -0.79
C VAL A 9 1.32 -3.45 -0.47
N ARG A 10 2.00 -3.93 -1.49
CA ARG A 10 3.20 -4.77 -1.39
C ARG A 10 4.44 -3.93 -1.58
N TYR A 11 5.38 -4.01 -0.65
CA TYR A 11 6.67 -3.33 -0.72
C TYR A 11 7.80 -4.26 -0.28
N ARG A 12 9.00 -4.01 -0.79
CA ARG A 12 10.21 -4.74 -0.39
C ARG A 12 10.97 -3.96 0.68
N ALA A 13 11.15 -4.59 1.83
CA ALA A 13 12.02 -4.12 2.91
C ALA A 13 13.51 -4.29 2.54
N PRO A 14 14.44 -3.66 3.29
CA PRO A 14 15.86 -3.71 2.96
C PRO A 14 16.43 -5.11 3.19
N ASP A 15 15.83 -5.89 4.09
CA ASP A 15 16.12 -7.30 4.36
C ASP A 15 15.65 -8.26 3.24
N ASN A 16 15.37 -7.71 2.05
CA ASN A 16 14.83 -8.43 0.89
C ASN A 16 13.49 -9.15 1.17
N THR A 17 12.84 -8.80 2.29
CA THR A 17 11.57 -9.36 2.71
C THR A 17 10.43 -8.60 2.04
N THR A 18 9.42 -9.32 1.56
CA THR A 18 8.22 -8.70 1.00
C THR A 18 7.22 -8.51 2.12
N HIS A 19 6.83 -7.26 2.34
CA HIS A 19 5.78 -6.91 3.29
C HIS A 19 4.53 -6.48 2.52
N GLU A 20 3.39 -6.83 3.07
CA GLU A 20 2.08 -6.50 2.53
C GLU A 20 1.30 -5.76 3.62
N GLY A 21 0.75 -4.60 3.28
CA GLY A 21 -0.13 -3.83 4.16
C GLY A 21 -1.51 -3.70 3.53
N CYS A 22 -2.55 -4.04 4.29
CA CYS A 22 -3.94 -3.89 3.87
C CYS A 22 -4.48 -2.53 4.35
N PHE A 23 -4.88 -1.68 3.42
CA PHE A 23 -5.37 -0.33 3.70
C PHE A 23 -6.72 -0.11 3.02
N TYR A 24 -7.69 0.44 3.76
CA TYR A 24 -8.97 0.84 3.20
C TYR A 24 -8.84 2.24 2.59
N ALA A 25 -8.90 2.32 1.27
CA ALA A 25 -8.76 3.56 0.53
C ALA A 25 -9.84 3.67 -0.54
N THR A 26 -10.08 4.89 -1.01
CA THR A 26 -11.00 5.13 -2.14
C THR A 26 -10.32 4.80 -3.46
N ASP A 27 -9.01 5.08 -3.55
CA ASP A 27 -8.19 4.91 -4.75
C ASP A 27 -6.80 4.35 -4.39
N ALA A 28 -6.12 3.80 -5.39
CA ALA A 28 -4.75 3.28 -5.24
C ALA A 28 -3.75 4.36 -4.77
N PHE A 29 -3.98 5.63 -5.14
CA PHE A 29 -3.16 6.75 -4.69
C PHE A 29 -3.30 7.01 -3.19
N GLN A 30 -4.53 6.98 -2.68
CA GLN A 30 -4.77 7.14 -1.24
C GLN A 30 -4.23 5.94 -0.45
N ALA A 31 -4.34 4.71 -0.98
CA ALA A 31 -3.71 3.54 -0.38
C ALA A 31 -2.19 3.68 -0.28
N ARG A 32 -1.55 4.28 -1.30
CA ARG A 32 -0.11 4.58 -1.29
C ARG A 32 0.25 5.59 -0.19
N LEU A 33 -0.52 6.67 -0.06
CA LEU A 33 -0.28 7.68 0.97
C LEU A 33 -0.41 7.08 2.37
N LEU A 34 -1.46 6.28 2.61
CA LEU A 34 -1.63 5.57 3.87
C LEU A 34 -0.46 4.63 4.17
N ALA A 35 0.03 3.89 3.18
CA ALA A 35 1.21 3.04 3.36
C ALA A 35 2.48 3.84 3.68
N ILE A 36 2.66 5.01 3.05
CA ILE A 36 3.77 5.94 3.31
C ILE A 36 3.67 6.52 4.73
N GLU A 37 2.49 6.93 5.17
CA GLU A 37 2.26 7.46 6.52
C GLU A 37 2.43 6.37 7.58
N PHE A 38 1.98 5.15 7.29
CA PHE A 38 2.06 4.02 8.21
C PHE A 38 3.49 3.50 8.37
N ASN A 39 4.30 3.54 7.32
CA ASN A 39 5.67 3.02 7.35
C ASN A 39 6.70 4.07 6.91
N ASN A 40 7.47 4.57 7.86
CA ASN A 40 8.60 5.48 7.62
C ASN A 40 9.62 4.93 6.61
N TYR A 41 9.74 3.61 6.49
CA TYR A 41 10.61 2.99 5.48
C TYR A 41 10.13 3.26 4.04
N ILE A 42 8.82 3.15 3.80
CA ILE A 42 8.23 3.43 2.49
C ILE A 42 8.24 4.93 2.22
N LYS A 43 8.13 5.75 3.27
CA LYS A 43 8.28 7.21 3.18
C LYS A 43 9.66 7.62 2.69
N ASP A 44 10.72 7.01 3.23
CA ASP A 44 12.09 7.26 2.80
C ASP A 44 12.38 6.64 1.42
N HIS A 45 11.75 5.50 1.12
CA HIS A 45 11.94 4.77 -0.13
C HIS A 45 10.63 4.49 -0.87
N PRO A 46 10.00 5.49 -1.49
CA PRO A 46 8.74 5.32 -2.21
C PRO A 46 8.84 4.40 -3.43
N ASN A 47 10.06 4.16 -3.94
CA ASN A 47 10.34 3.26 -5.07
C ASN A 47 10.34 1.77 -4.67
N ARG A 48 10.24 1.46 -3.37
CA ARG A 48 10.18 0.07 -2.88
C ARG A 48 8.80 -0.54 -2.94
N ILE A 49 7.78 0.26 -3.22
CA ILE A 49 6.42 -0.22 -3.46
C ILE A 49 6.41 -0.97 -4.78
N VAL A 50 6.16 -2.27 -4.71
CA VAL A 50 6.17 -3.16 -5.87
C VAL A 50 4.79 -3.18 -6.53
N LYS A 51 3.73 -3.25 -5.71
CA LYS A 51 2.37 -3.44 -6.23
C LYS A 51 1.34 -2.88 -5.28
N ILE A 52 0.29 -2.28 -5.83
CA ILE A 52 -0.92 -1.91 -5.10
C ILE A 52 -2.07 -2.64 -5.78
N VAL A 53 -2.79 -3.48 -5.04
CA VAL A 53 -3.89 -4.30 -5.56
C VAL A 53 -5.13 -4.00 -4.75
N SER A 54 -6.19 -3.49 -5.39
CA SER A 54 -7.51 -3.54 -4.77
C SER A 54 -7.99 -4.99 -4.77
N GLU A 55 -8.39 -5.52 -3.62
CA GLU A 55 -9.27 -6.68 -3.58
C GLU A 55 -10.66 -6.23 -4.06
N SER A 56 -10.81 -6.11 -5.38
CA SER A 56 -12.13 -6.07 -5.98
C SER A 56 -12.61 -7.51 -6.06
N PRO A 57 -13.73 -7.89 -5.43
CA PRO A 57 -14.31 -9.20 -5.64
C PRO A 57 -14.57 -9.36 -7.15
N ARG A 58 -14.07 -10.46 -7.69
CA ARG A 58 -14.22 -10.86 -9.10
C ARG A 58 -15.55 -11.55 -9.29
#